data_AF-A0AAN6MI67-F1
#
_entry.id   AF-A0AAN6MI67-F1
#
_cell.length_a   1.000
_cell.length_b   1.000
_cell.length_c   1.000
_cell.angle_alpha   90.00
_cell.angle_beta   90.00
_cell.angle_gamma   90.00
#
_symmetry.space_group_name_H-M   'P 1'
#
loop_
_entity.id
_entity.type
_entity.pdbx_description
1 polymer ?
#
loop_
_entity_poly.entity_id
_entity_poly.type
_entity_poly.pdbx_seq_one_letter_code
_entity_poly.pdbx_strand_id
1 'polypeptide(L)'
;MGGIPPPPPLPPNRDSGYSSGVPAPALPSGDSGRSAMLDSIRGAGGIGALKKVDRSQIRDRSAAIGGDGGDTGPHGSGLPPAGIAPGGAGGGMADALAAALQKRKEKVSRSDDEDDDDDW
;
A
#
# COMPACT_ATOMS: atom_id res chain seq x y z
N MET A 1 47.13 -29.28 10.60
CA MET A 1 47.54 -28.10 9.82
C MET A 1 46.84 -28.14 8.47
N GLY A 2 45.60 -27.64 8.38
CA GLY A 2 44.84 -27.56 7.13
C GLY A 2 44.77 -26.10 6.69
N GLY A 3 45.46 -25.74 5.60
CA GLY A 3 45.49 -24.38 5.08
C GLY A 3 44.14 -23.97 4.49
N ILE A 4 43.82 -22.68 4.61
CA ILE A 4 42.63 -22.06 4.02
C ILE A 4 42.76 -22.16 2.49
N PRO A 5 41.70 -22.56 1.75
CA PRO A 5 41.78 -22.69 0.30
C PRO A 5 42.12 -21.34 -0.33
N PRO A 6 42.88 -21.33 -1.44
CA PRO A 6 43.27 -20.10 -2.10
C PRO A 6 42.02 -19.31 -2.53
N PRO A 7 42.05 -17.97 -2.45
CA PRO A 7 40.92 -17.15 -2.87
C PRO A 7 40.63 -17.39 -4.36
N PRO A 8 39.35 -17.34 -4.76
CA PRO A 8 38.99 -17.46 -6.17
C PRO A 8 39.63 -16.32 -6.99
N PRO A 9 39.98 -16.58 -8.25
CA PRO A 9 40.53 -15.57 -9.13
C PRO A 9 39.53 -14.42 -9.29
N LEU A 10 40.04 -13.19 -9.23
CA LEU A 10 39.26 -11.99 -9.53
C LEU A 10 38.73 -12.08 -10.97
N PRO A 11 37.47 -11.68 -11.22
CA PRO A 11 36.94 -11.62 -12.58
C PRO A 11 37.82 -10.69 -13.43
N PRO A 12 38.00 -11.00 -14.73
CA PRO A 12 38.74 -10.12 -15.63
C PRO A 12 38.12 -8.72 -15.58
N ASN A 13 38.99 -7.72 -15.38
CA ASN A 13 38.60 -6.33 -15.40
C ASN A 13 37.90 -6.07 -16.75
N ARG A 14 36.68 -5.51 -16.69
CA ARG A 14 35.87 -5.20 -17.89
C ARG A 14 36.25 -3.86 -18.50
N ASP A 15 37.51 -3.49 -18.40
CA ASP A 15 38.16 -2.39 -19.11
C ASP A 15 38.49 -2.75 -20.56
N SER A 16 37.75 -3.71 -21.14
CA SER A 16 37.54 -3.73 -22.58
C SER A 16 37.12 -2.32 -22.98
N GLY A 17 38.00 -1.59 -23.66
CA GLY A 17 37.82 -0.22 -24.15
C GLY A 17 36.68 -0.04 -25.17
N TYR A 18 35.65 -0.86 -25.09
CA TYR A 18 34.36 -0.65 -25.72
C TYR A 18 33.58 0.36 -24.90
N SER A 19 33.60 1.60 -25.37
CA SER A 19 32.64 2.64 -25.01
C SER A 19 31.27 2.26 -25.58
N SER A 20 30.65 1.18 -25.10
CA SER A 20 29.26 0.86 -25.37
C SER A 20 28.40 1.46 -24.27
N GLY A 21 27.52 2.37 -24.67
CA GLY A 21 26.58 3.01 -23.77
C GLY A 21 26.64 4.51 -23.97
N VAL A 22 25.54 5.06 -24.46
CA VAL A 22 25.23 6.49 -24.39
C VAL A 22 25.70 7.03 -23.03
N PRO A 23 26.45 8.15 -22.98
CA PRO A 23 26.88 8.73 -21.71
C PRO A 23 25.66 8.88 -20.81
N ALA A 24 25.73 8.34 -19.60
CA ALA A 24 24.69 8.54 -18.61
C ALA A 24 24.45 10.05 -18.48
N PRO A 25 23.19 10.53 -18.53
CA PRO A 25 22.92 11.94 -18.41
C PRO A 25 23.51 12.44 -17.10
N ALA A 26 24.20 13.58 -17.16
CA ALA A 26 24.78 14.21 -15.99
C ALA A 26 23.67 14.40 -14.94
N LEU A 27 23.86 13.81 -13.75
CA LEU A 27 22.96 14.05 -12.63
C LEU A 27 23.02 15.55 -12.33
N PRO A 28 21.86 16.24 -12.19
CA PRO A 28 21.85 17.63 -11.82
C PRO A 28 22.61 17.79 -10.51
N SER A 29 23.61 18.68 -10.50
CA SER A 29 24.35 19.05 -9.29
C SER A 29 23.33 19.35 -8.19
N GLY A 30 23.48 18.69 -7.03
CA GLY A 30 22.52 18.80 -5.93
C GLY A 30 22.36 20.27 -5.52
N ASP A 31 21.29 20.89 -6.01
CA ASP A 31 20.98 22.28 -5.71
C ASP A 31 20.84 22.46 -4.21
N SER A 32 21.42 23.53 -3.66
CA SER A 32 21.33 23.82 -2.22
C SER A 32 19.86 23.97 -1.77
N GLY A 33 18.98 24.48 -2.66
CA GLY A 33 17.54 24.52 -2.44
C GLY A 33 16.92 23.14 -2.33
N ARG A 34 17.35 22.18 -3.17
CA ARG A 34 16.91 20.78 -3.08
C ARG A 34 17.32 20.14 -1.77
N SER A 35 18.56 20.35 -1.31
CA SER A 35 19.02 19.80 -0.03
C SER A 35 18.21 20.33 1.16
N ALA A 36 17.97 21.65 1.19
CA ALA A 36 17.13 22.27 2.22
C ALA A 36 15.67 21.77 2.19
N MET A 37 15.11 21.54 1.00
CA MET A 37 13.78 20.93 0.85
C MET A 37 13.74 19.50 1.38
N LEU A 38 14.78 18.71 1.14
CA LEU A 38 14.84 17.34 1.65
C LEU A 38 15.01 17.31 3.17
N ASP A 39 15.80 18.23 3.73
CA ASP A 39 15.92 18.39 5.18
C ASP A 39 14.59 18.79 5.82
N SER A 40 13.86 19.73 5.21
CA SER A 40 12.53 20.13 5.71
C SER A 40 11.52 19.00 5.63
N ILE A 41 11.52 18.19 4.56
CA ILE A 41 10.67 16.99 4.44
C ILE A 41 11.00 15.97 5.53
N ARG A 42 12.29 15.72 5.80
CA ARG A 42 12.71 14.82 6.89
C ARG A 42 12.26 15.33 8.27
N GLY A 43 12.33 16.64 8.50
CA GLY A 43 11.95 17.29 9.76
C GLY A 43 10.47 17.59 9.93
N ALA A 44 9.63 17.42 8.90
CA ALA A 44 8.25 17.92 8.86
C ALA A 44 7.27 17.23 9.83
N GLY A 45 7.67 16.16 10.55
CA GLY A 45 6.81 15.52 11.56
C GLY A 45 5.72 14.58 11.02
N GLY A 46 5.76 14.25 9.72
CA GLY A 46 4.88 13.24 9.10
C GLY A 46 3.39 13.58 9.16
N ILE A 47 2.53 12.56 9.19
CA ILE A 47 1.06 12.70 9.18
C ILE A 47 0.55 13.51 10.38
N GLY A 48 1.24 13.44 11.53
CA GLY A 48 0.86 14.13 12.76
C GLY A 48 0.99 15.66 12.68
N ALA A 49 1.82 16.17 11.77
CA ALA A 49 2.00 17.61 11.55
C ALA A 49 0.99 18.20 10.55
N LEU A 50 0.24 17.35 9.84
CA LEU A 50 -0.78 17.80 8.90
C LEU A 50 -2.05 18.25 9.65
N LYS A 51 -2.74 19.24 9.08
CA LYS A 51 -4.04 19.67 9.60
C LYS A 51 -5.05 18.52 9.53
N LYS A 52 -5.76 18.30 10.64
CA LYS A 52 -6.89 17.36 10.68
C LYS A 52 -8.00 17.86 9.76
N VAL A 53 -8.41 17.00 8.85
CA VAL A 53 -9.58 17.19 7.98
C VAL A 53 -10.68 16.23 8.43
N ASP A 54 -11.93 16.57 8.07
CA ASP A 54 -13.05 15.68 8.33
C ASP A 54 -12.87 14.33 7.62
N ARG A 55 -13.30 13.25 8.26
CA ARG A 55 -13.07 11.90 7.76
C ARG A 55 -13.79 11.61 6.45
N SER A 56 -14.91 12.29 6.16
CA SER A 56 -15.61 12.19 4.87
C SER A 56 -14.82 12.78 3.71
N GLN A 57 -13.88 13.69 3.98
CA GLN A 57 -13.02 14.32 2.99
C GLN A 57 -11.68 13.59 2.81
N ILE A 58 -11.38 12.60 3.65
CA ILE A 58 -10.16 11.81 3.53
C ILE A 58 -10.30 10.87 2.35
N ARG A 59 -9.51 11.11 1.31
CA ARG A 59 -9.30 10.15 0.22
C ARG A 59 -8.29 9.10 0.68
N ASP A 60 -8.75 7.87 0.87
CA ASP A 60 -7.87 6.76 1.21
C ASP A 60 -6.96 6.42 0.02
N ARG A 61 -5.64 6.57 0.23
CA ARG A 61 -4.59 6.22 -0.74
C ARG A 61 -3.60 5.20 -0.18
N SER A 62 -3.99 4.47 0.86
CA SER A 62 -3.16 3.42 1.47
C SER A 62 -2.77 2.32 0.47
N ALA A 63 -3.60 2.06 -0.54
CA ALA A 63 -3.31 1.11 -1.62
C ALA A 63 -2.20 1.58 -2.59
N ALA A 64 -1.90 2.87 -2.67
CA ALA A 64 -0.90 3.41 -3.59
C ALA A 64 0.56 3.18 -3.13
N ILE A 65 0.76 2.68 -1.90
CA ILE A 65 2.09 2.27 -1.41
C ILE A 65 2.60 1.03 -2.20
N GLY A 66 1.71 0.32 -2.90
CA GLY A 66 2.03 -0.79 -3.80
C GLY A 66 1.78 -0.47 -5.27
N GLY A 67 2.47 0.54 -5.83
CA GLY A 67 2.79 0.61 -7.27
C GLY A 67 1.70 0.88 -8.31
N ASP A 68 0.41 0.64 -8.07
CA ASP A 68 -0.60 0.62 -9.15
C ASP A 68 -1.90 1.37 -8.79
N GLY A 69 -1.76 2.65 -8.43
CA GLY A 69 -2.91 3.47 -8.01
C GLY A 69 -2.68 4.95 -8.24
N GLY A 70 -2.41 5.33 -9.49
CA GLY A 70 -2.27 6.72 -9.91
C GLY A 70 -3.51 7.55 -9.56
N ASP A 71 -3.27 8.79 -9.12
CA ASP A 71 -4.30 9.78 -8.82
C ASP A 71 -5.10 10.14 -10.10
N THR A 72 -6.28 9.55 -10.25
CA THR A 72 -7.24 9.88 -11.34
C THR A 72 -8.24 10.97 -10.94
N GLY A 73 -7.92 11.79 -9.92
CA GLY A 73 -8.76 12.93 -9.54
C GLY A 73 -8.74 14.04 -10.62
N PRO A 74 -9.73 14.96 -10.64
CA PRO A 74 -10.01 15.89 -11.74
C PRO A 74 -8.89 16.90 -12.13
N HIS A 75 -7.72 16.84 -11.49
CA HIS A 75 -6.51 17.58 -11.88
C HIS A 75 -5.38 16.70 -12.44
N GLY A 76 -5.58 15.38 -12.52
CA GLY A 76 -4.79 14.46 -13.31
C GLY A 76 -5.74 13.74 -14.26
N SER A 77 -5.62 13.99 -15.56
CA SER A 77 -6.44 13.43 -16.63
C SER A 77 -6.78 11.93 -16.41
N GLY A 78 -7.94 11.67 -15.80
CA GLY A 78 -8.36 10.37 -15.27
C GLY A 78 -9.88 10.23 -15.38
N LEU A 79 -10.40 10.39 -16.60
CA LEU A 79 -11.79 10.04 -16.88
C LEU A 79 -12.00 8.57 -16.48
N PRO A 80 -13.05 8.25 -15.69
CA PRO A 80 -13.36 6.85 -15.42
C PRO A 80 -13.65 6.15 -16.76
N PRO A 81 -13.30 4.87 -16.95
CA PRO A 81 -13.82 4.14 -18.09
C PRO A 81 -15.34 4.28 -18.06
N ALA A 82 -15.89 4.92 -19.10
CA ALA A 82 -17.32 5.03 -19.30
C ALA A 82 -17.90 3.62 -19.31
N GLY A 83 -18.62 3.24 -18.26
CA GLY A 83 -19.23 1.91 -18.18
C GLY A 83 -19.44 1.34 -16.78
N ILE A 84 -18.77 1.84 -15.73
CA ILE A 84 -19.05 1.35 -14.37
C ILE A 84 -20.16 2.21 -13.78
N ALA A 85 -21.39 1.88 -14.16
CA ALA A 85 -22.57 2.31 -13.42
C ALA A 85 -22.37 1.90 -11.94
N PRO A 86 -22.62 2.80 -10.97
CA PRO A 86 -22.77 2.37 -9.59
C PRO A 86 -24.05 1.55 -9.54
N GLY A 87 -23.89 0.24 -9.70
CA GLY A 87 -24.95 -0.71 -9.47
C GLY A 87 -25.40 -0.60 -8.02
N GLY A 88 -26.68 -0.31 -7.86
CA GLY A 88 -27.48 -0.85 -6.77
C GLY A 88 -27.33 -0.16 -5.41
N ALA A 89 -28.35 0.61 -5.07
CA ALA A 89 -28.69 1.00 -3.71
C ALA A 89 -28.64 -0.20 -2.71
N GLY A 90 -28.06 0.07 -1.53
CA GLY A 90 -28.36 -0.65 -0.28
C GLY A 90 -27.42 -1.82 0.08
N GLY A 91 -26.67 -1.66 1.19
CA GLY A 91 -25.97 -2.77 1.86
C GLY A 91 -24.46 -2.57 1.96
N GLY A 92 -24.01 -1.76 2.92
CA GLY A 92 -22.58 -1.68 3.26
C GLY A 92 -22.14 -2.88 4.10
N MET A 93 -20.82 -3.10 4.23
CA MET A 93 -20.23 -4.16 5.07
C MET A 93 -20.82 -4.21 6.50
N ALA A 94 -21.23 -3.06 7.05
CA ALA A 94 -21.88 -2.96 8.34
C ALA A 94 -23.24 -3.68 8.39
N ASP A 95 -24.06 -3.54 7.34
CA ASP A 95 -25.36 -4.22 7.24
C ASP A 95 -25.17 -5.73 7.07
N ALA A 96 -24.16 -6.14 6.29
CA ALA A 96 -23.79 -7.55 6.14
C ALA A 96 -23.33 -8.17 7.47
N LEU A 97 -22.58 -7.41 8.28
CA LEU A 97 -22.13 -7.85 9.60
C LEU A 97 -23.29 -7.94 10.59
N ALA A 98 -24.23 -6.98 10.58
CA ALA A 98 -25.41 -7.01 11.43
C ALA A 98 -26.29 -8.24 11.12
N ALA A 99 -26.56 -8.52 9.84
CA ALA A 99 -27.32 -9.69 9.41
C ALA A 99 -26.62 -11.01 9.79
N ALA A 100 -25.29 -11.07 9.64
CA ALA A 100 -24.50 -12.24 10.05
C ALA A 100 -24.55 -12.49 11.57
N LEU A 101 -24.52 -11.43 12.38
CA LEU A 101 -24.62 -11.53 13.83
C LEU A 101 -26.01 -11.96 14.30
N GLN A 102 -27.09 -11.43 13.71
CA GLN A 102 -28.46 -11.89 13.99
C GLN A 102 -28.64 -13.36 13.66
N LYS A 103 -28.17 -13.80 12.48
CA LYS A 103 -28.22 -15.21 12.07
C LYS A 103 -27.40 -16.13 13.00
N ARG A 104 -26.27 -15.64 13.55
CA ARG A 104 -25.50 -16.36 14.56
C ARG A 104 -26.23 -16.43 15.90
N LYS A 105 -26.88 -15.34 16.34
CA LYS A 105 -27.63 -15.28 17.59
C LYS A 105 -28.80 -16.26 17.59
N GLU A 106 -29.57 -16.31 16.51
CA GLU A 106 -30.68 -17.26 16.36
C GLU A 106 -30.20 -18.72 16.40
N LYS A 107 -29.08 -19.03 15.73
CA LYS A 107 -28.49 -20.38 15.76
C LYS A 107 -27.98 -20.76 17.15
N VAL A 108 -27.41 -19.82 17.91
CA VAL A 108 -26.86 -20.07 19.25
C VAL A 108 -27.97 -20.17 20.30
N SER A 109 -28.97 -19.28 20.28
CA SER A 109 -30.08 -19.33 21.25
C SER A 109 -30.99 -20.55 21.07
N ARG A 110 -31.05 -21.14 19.87
CA ARG A 110 -31.79 -22.38 19.65
C ARG A 110 -31.06 -23.64 20.15
N SER A 111 -29.77 -23.54 20.49
CA SER A 111 -28.97 -24.65 21.02
C SER A 111 -28.94 -24.71 22.56
N ASP A 112 -29.70 -23.84 23.24
CA ASP A 112 -29.72 -23.70 24.71
C ASP A 112 -31.08 -24.10 25.31
N ASP A 113 -32.05 -24.46 24.47
CA ASP A 113 -33.45 -24.78 24.84
C ASP A 113 -33.83 -26.20 24.37
N GLU A 114 -32.83 -27.07 24.14
CA GLU A 114 -33.09 -28.51 24.12
C GLU A 114 -32.95 -29.00 25.56
N ASP A 115 -34.10 -29.42 26.08
CA ASP A 115 -34.35 -29.91 27.42
C ASP A 115 -33.24 -30.85 27.91
N ASP A 116 -32.77 -30.55 29.10
CA ASP A 116 -32.12 -31.45 30.05
C ASP A 116 -33.11 -32.60 30.34
N ASP A 117 -33.25 -33.56 29.43
CA ASP A 117 -33.92 -34.83 29.73
C ASP A 117 -33.37 -35.98 28.87
N ASP A 118 -33.05 -37.03 29.61
CA ASP A 118 -32.99 -38.44 29.24
C ASP A 118 -31.76 -38.99 28.49
N ASP A 119 -30.93 -39.63 29.33
CA ASP A 119 -30.30 -40.93 29.10
C ASP A 119 -29.12 -41.00 28.11
N TRP A 120 -27.98 -40.47 28.55
CA TRP A 120 -26.68 -41.10 28.25
C TRP A 120 -25.81 -41.30 29.50
#